data_AF-A0A916Q638-F1
#
_entry.id   AF-A0A916Q638-F1
#
_cell.length_a   1.000
_cell.length_b   1.000
_cell.length_c   1.000
_cell.angle_alpha   90.00
_cell.angle_beta   90.00
_cell.angle_gamma   90.00
#
_symmetry.space_group_name_H-M   'P 1'
#
loop_
_entity.id
_entity.type
_entity.pdbx_description
1 polymer ?
#
loop_
_entity_poly.entity_id
_entity_poly.type
_entity_poly.pdbx_seq_one_letter_code
_entity_poly.pdbx_strand_id
1 'polypeptide(L)'
;MKKKLPLNQEIYLPEYLSGTVARSFEKESDQRILYWDFSKALDEKLKMQIELLLNEIAKSIKNREERRNRYLLPLKCLFCYAEKSGLKDIMKMEKAQEQEYSLMLKREYGNLCLSPKKFILFCRKLLFLESKNIDWEANVWFTERLNISSERYSRSNAVESFSFLDIHFHENRQGLQRYLKYLLTVTSLNLGTIRIHHTYIKEFLRFLEDGGKVITDIDRNSMEEYLKSLSMSRITA
;
A
#
# COMPACT_ATOMS: atom_id res chain seq x y z
N MET A 1 20.84 18.30 5.97
CA MET A 1 19.73 19.24 5.67
C MET A 1 19.54 19.27 4.16
N LYS A 2 18.31 19.12 3.68
CA LYS A 2 17.93 18.96 2.26
C LYS A 2 18.15 20.26 1.48
N LYS A 3 18.57 20.18 0.22
CA LYS A 3 18.30 21.26 -0.75
C LYS A 3 16.81 21.15 -1.11
N LYS A 4 15.99 22.14 -0.75
CA LYS A 4 14.58 22.22 -1.19
C LYS A 4 14.57 22.57 -2.69
N LEU A 5 14.81 21.57 -3.52
CA LEU A 5 14.63 21.65 -4.95
C LEU A 5 13.16 21.36 -5.28
N PRO A 6 12.51 22.13 -6.18
CA PRO A 6 11.14 21.82 -6.60
C PRO A 6 11.09 20.48 -7.34
N LEU A 7 10.04 19.70 -7.10
CA LEU A 7 9.76 18.36 -7.66
C LEU A 7 9.22 18.41 -9.10
N ASN A 8 9.78 19.28 -9.94
CA ASN A 8 9.38 19.49 -11.34
C ASN A 8 10.59 19.56 -12.28
N GLN A 9 11.64 18.81 -11.94
CA GLN A 9 12.88 18.75 -12.70
C GLN A 9 13.46 17.35 -12.63
N GLU A 10 14.42 17.08 -13.50
CA GLU A 10 15.26 15.91 -13.35
C GLU A 10 16.20 16.07 -12.16
N ILE A 11 16.29 15.03 -11.34
CA ILE A 11 17.22 14.97 -10.21
C ILE A 11 18.26 13.88 -10.43
N TYR A 12 19.49 14.18 -10.04
CA TYR A 12 20.58 13.21 -9.93
C TYR A 12 20.80 12.87 -8.46
N LEU A 13 20.64 11.59 -8.09
CA LEU A 13 20.63 11.13 -6.70
C LEU A 13 21.83 11.58 -5.86
N PRO A 14 23.10 11.47 -6.33
CA PRO A 14 24.27 11.94 -5.58
C PRO A 14 24.27 13.44 -5.27
N GLU A 15 23.67 14.27 -6.12
CA GLU A 15 23.58 15.72 -5.90
C GLU A 15 22.36 16.12 -5.08
N TYR A 16 21.27 15.37 -5.25
CA TYR A 16 20.00 15.60 -4.57
C TYR A 16 20.07 15.24 -3.08
N LEU A 17 20.71 14.11 -2.78
CA LEU A 17 20.88 13.61 -1.42
C LEU A 17 22.08 14.29 -0.75
N SER A 18 22.10 14.36 0.58
CA SER A 18 23.17 15.05 1.32
C SER A 18 24.00 14.08 2.17
N GLY A 19 25.30 14.37 2.31
CA GLY A 19 26.18 13.72 3.28
C GLY A 19 26.60 12.30 2.86
N THR A 20 26.66 11.38 3.82
CA THR A 20 27.12 10.00 3.61
C THR A 20 26.23 9.20 2.65
N VAL A 21 24.95 9.58 2.55
CA VAL A 21 24.00 8.95 1.62
C VAL A 21 24.38 9.24 0.16
N ALA A 22 24.74 10.48 -0.17
CA ALA A 22 25.18 10.85 -1.52
C ALA A 22 26.39 10.01 -1.97
N ARG A 23 27.43 9.94 -1.12
CA ARG A 23 28.65 9.18 -1.41
C ARG A 23 28.41 7.69 -1.60
N SER A 24 27.34 7.15 -1.01
CA SER A 24 27.00 5.73 -1.17
C SER A 24 26.61 5.36 -2.61
N PHE A 25 26.35 6.33 -3.48
CA PHE A 25 26.02 6.12 -4.89
C PHE A 25 27.23 6.28 -5.83
N GLU A 26 28.40 6.72 -5.35
CA GLU A 26 29.61 6.89 -6.19
C GLU A 26 30.07 5.59 -6.85
N LYS A 27 29.79 4.45 -6.20
CA LYS A 27 30.13 3.11 -6.68
C LYS A 27 29.00 2.45 -7.48
N GLU A 28 27.96 3.19 -7.85
CA GLU A 28 26.84 2.68 -8.63
C GLU A 28 27.16 2.76 -10.13
N SER A 29 27.18 1.60 -10.81
CA SER A 29 27.55 1.53 -12.22
C SER A 29 26.36 1.81 -13.15
N ASP A 30 25.13 1.52 -12.71
CA ASP A 30 23.93 1.73 -13.51
C ASP A 30 23.44 3.17 -13.38
N GLN A 31 23.85 4.03 -14.32
CA GLN A 31 23.46 5.44 -14.30
C GLN A 31 21.94 5.64 -14.34
N ARG A 32 21.17 4.72 -14.95
CA ARG A 32 19.72 4.86 -15.11
C ARG A 32 18.95 4.90 -13.79
N ILE A 33 19.49 4.31 -12.73
CA ILE A 33 18.86 4.35 -11.40
C ILE A 33 19.20 5.61 -10.60
N LEU A 34 20.18 6.40 -11.07
CA LEU A 34 20.62 7.62 -10.41
C LEU A 34 19.83 8.85 -10.87
N TYR A 35 19.28 8.84 -12.08
CA TYR A 35 18.49 9.97 -12.62
C TYR A 35 17.00 9.73 -12.44
N TRP A 36 16.26 10.75 -12.00
CA TRP A 36 14.80 10.70 -11.82
C TRP A 36 14.14 11.97 -12.34
N ASP A 37 13.38 11.83 -13.42
CA ASP A 37 12.75 12.95 -14.11
C ASP A 37 11.37 13.30 -13.53
N PHE A 38 11.33 14.14 -12.51
CA PHE A 38 10.08 14.62 -11.92
C PHE A 38 9.40 15.74 -12.73
N SER A 39 9.99 16.18 -13.85
CA SER A 39 9.32 17.12 -14.77
C SER A 39 8.14 16.46 -15.51
N LYS A 40 8.10 15.13 -15.54
CA LYS A 40 7.02 14.34 -16.14
C LYS A 40 5.66 14.68 -15.56
N ALA A 41 4.64 14.52 -16.41
CA ALA A 41 3.23 14.75 -16.10
C ALA A 41 2.66 13.65 -15.19
N LEU A 42 3.07 13.66 -13.92
CA LEU A 42 2.59 12.78 -12.86
C LEU A 42 1.75 13.57 -11.85
N ASP A 43 0.87 12.88 -11.14
CA ASP A 43 0.13 13.47 -10.02
C ASP A 43 1.10 13.95 -8.92
N GLU A 44 0.86 15.14 -8.39
CA GLU A 44 1.72 15.75 -7.36
C GLU A 44 1.79 14.89 -6.08
N LYS A 45 0.69 14.22 -5.70
CA LYS A 45 0.70 13.30 -4.55
C LYS A 45 1.65 12.14 -4.81
N LEU A 46 1.60 11.55 -6.00
CA LEU A 46 2.50 10.47 -6.39
C LEU A 46 3.96 10.93 -6.38
N LYS A 47 4.28 12.10 -6.96
CA LYS A 47 5.65 12.64 -6.96
C LYS A 47 6.21 12.74 -5.53
N MET A 48 5.43 13.31 -4.61
CA MET A 48 5.81 13.39 -3.19
C MET A 48 6.00 12.01 -2.56
N GLN A 49 5.13 11.03 -2.86
CA GLN A 49 5.26 9.66 -2.35
C GLN A 49 6.55 8.99 -2.86
N ILE A 50 6.87 9.12 -4.15
CA ILE A 50 8.10 8.57 -4.74
C ILE A 50 9.33 9.23 -4.12
N GLU A 51 9.32 10.55 -3.96
CA GLU A 51 10.44 11.28 -3.33
C GLU A 51 10.68 10.84 -1.89
N LEU A 52 9.60 10.64 -1.12
CA LEU A 52 9.68 10.14 0.25
C LEU A 52 10.27 8.73 0.29
N LEU A 53 9.77 7.82 -0.55
CA LEU A 53 10.26 6.45 -0.66
C LEU A 53 11.75 6.42 -1.04
N LEU A 54 12.14 7.22 -2.04
CA LEU A 54 13.52 7.34 -2.52
C LEU A 54 14.47 7.77 -1.41
N ASN A 55 14.09 8.81 -0.66
CA ASN A 55 14.86 9.31 0.47
C ASN A 55 15.04 8.24 1.56
N GLU A 56 13.97 7.54 1.93
CA GLU A 56 14.03 6.54 2.99
C GLU A 56 14.78 5.27 2.57
N ILE A 57 14.62 4.80 1.33
CA ILE A 57 15.42 3.70 0.78
C ILE A 57 16.91 4.04 0.81
N ALA A 58 17.27 5.26 0.37
CA ALA A 58 18.66 5.70 0.32
C ALA A 58 19.30 5.80 1.71
N LYS A 59 18.54 6.23 2.72
CA LYS A 59 19.01 6.35 4.11
C LYS A 59 19.09 5.00 4.83
N SER A 60 18.06 4.16 4.71
CA SER A 60 17.88 2.97 5.55
C SER A 60 18.64 1.75 5.03
N ILE A 61 18.72 1.55 3.71
CA ILE A 61 19.32 0.34 3.13
C ILE A 61 20.80 0.58 2.83
N LYS A 62 21.69 -0.04 3.62
CA LYS A 62 23.15 0.14 3.50
C LYS A 62 23.79 -0.75 2.45
N ASN A 63 23.28 -1.97 2.28
CA ASN A 63 23.81 -2.88 1.27
C ASN A 63 23.46 -2.36 -0.14
N ARG A 64 24.49 -2.07 -0.95
CA ARG A 64 24.33 -1.48 -2.28
C ARG A 64 23.49 -2.35 -3.21
N GLU A 65 23.81 -3.64 -3.29
CA GLU A 65 23.15 -4.57 -4.20
C GLU A 65 21.69 -4.78 -3.80
N GLU A 66 21.44 -4.93 -2.49
CA GLU A 66 20.08 -5.04 -1.97
C GLU A 66 19.27 -3.78 -2.26
N ARG A 67 19.82 -2.59 -1.94
CA ARG A 67 19.19 -1.30 -2.20
C ARG A 67 18.83 -1.15 -3.68
N ARG A 68 19.75 -1.50 -4.57
CA ARG A 68 19.53 -1.46 -6.02
C ARG A 68 18.43 -2.42 -6.44
N ASN A 69 18.60 -3.72 -6.17
CA ASN A 69 17.80 -4.77 -6.78
C ASN A 69 16.41 -4.92 -6.15
N ARG A 70 16.30 -4.70 -4.83
CA ARG A 70 15.03 -4.91 -4.09
C ARG A 70 14.20 -3.64 -3.91
N TYR A 71 14.80 -2.45 -4.07
CA TYR A 71 14.11 -1.20 -3.75
C TYR A 71 14.16 -0.15 -4.87
N LEU A 72 15.35 0.25 -5.33
CA LEU A 72 15.47 1.32 -6.33
C LEU A 72 14.97 0.89 -7.71
N LEU A 73 15.32 -0.30 -8.20
CA LEU A 73 14.80 -0.80 -9.48
C LEU A 73 13.27 -0.96 -9.46
N PRO A 74 12.66 -1.62 -8.45
CA PRO A 74 11.21 -1.65 -8.32
C PRO A 74 10.57 -0.25 -8.22
N LEU A 75 11.14 0.67 -7.45
CA LEU A 75 10.63 2.04 -7.34
C LEU A 75 10.69 2.77 -8.69
N LYS A 76 11.77 2.57 -9.45
CA LYS A 76 11.94 3.17 -10.78
C LYS A 76 10.92 2.63 -11.76
N CYS A 77 10.67 1.32 -11.73
CA CYS A 77 9.60 0.71 -12.49
C CYS A 77 8.23 1.24 -12.08
N LEU A 78 7.97 1.44 -10.79
CA LEU A 78 6.70 1.95 -10.28
C LEU A 78 6.45 3.39 -10.74
N PHE A 79 7.51 4.21 -10.77
CA PHE A 79 7.49 5.56 -11.31
C PHE A 79 7.10 5.56 -12.80
N CYS A 80 7.73 4.72 -13.62
CA CYS A 80 7.39 4.57 -15.03
C CYS A 80 5.99 3.97 -15.25
N TYR A 81 5.57 3.03 -14.40
CA TYR A 81 4.23 2.46 -14.44
C TYR A 81 3.18 3.53 -14.18
N ALA A 82 3.42 4.40 -13.20
CA ALA A 82 2.48 5.45 -12.84
C ALA A 82 2.31 6.49 -13.96
N GLU A 83 3.38 6.81 -14.69
CA GLU A 83 3.33 7.64 -15.90
C GLU A 83 2.41 7.03 -16.96
N LYS A 84 2.53 5.72 -17.21
CA LYS A 84 1.76 5.01 -18.24
C LYS A 84 0.30 4.76 -17.84
N SER A 85 0.04 4.47 -16.57
CA SER A 85 -1.28 4.10 -16.05
C SER A 85 -2.09 5.27 -15.52
N GLY A 86 -1.47 6.44 -15.31
CA GLY A 86 -2.09 7.57 -14.63
C GLY A 86 -2.31 7.33 -13.13
N LEU A 87 -1.52 6.44 -12.50
CA LEU A 87 -1.60 6.16 -11.06
C LEU A 87 -1.31 7.44 -10.27
N LYS A 88 -2.22 7.78 -9.34
CA LYS A 88 -2.13 9.01 -8.54
C LYS A 88 -1.65 8.79 -7.10
N ASP A 89 -1.83 7.58 -6.58
CA ASP A 89 -1.61 7.29 -5.16
C ASP A 89 -1.24 5.82 -4.93
N ILE A 90 -0.02 5.58 -4.46
CA ILE A 90 0.51 4.24 -4.17
C ILE A 90 -0.29 3.56 -3.04
N MET A 91 -0.77 4.32 -2.06
CA MET A 91 -1.55 3.78 -0.94
C MET A 91 -2.95 3.33 -1.37
N LYS A 92 -3.43 3.79 -2.52
CA LYS A 92 -4.72 3.43 -3.11
C LYS A 92 -4.60 2.56 -4.36
N MET A 93 -3.42 2.00 -4.63
CA MET A 93 -3.28 1.01 -5.71
C MET A 93 -4.27 -0.13 -5.51
N GLU A 94 -4.99 -0.49 -6.57
CA GLU A 94 -5.89 -1.63 -6.61
C GLU A 94 -5.14 -2.93 -6.92
N LYS A 95 -5.78 -4.07 -6.66
CA LYS A 95 -5.20 -5.39 -6.93
C LYS A 95 -4.85 -5.58 -8.42
N ALA A 96 -5.69 -5.08 -9.32
CA ALA A 96 -5.40 -5.11 -10.77
C ALA A 96 -4.14 -4.30 -11.11
N GLN A 97 -4.03 -3.09 -10.55
CA GLN A 97 -2.85 -2.24 -10.74
C GLN A 97 -1.57 -2.87 -10.17
N GLU A 98 -1.65 -3.55 -9.01
CA GLU A 98 -0.52 -4.32 -8.47
C GLU A 98 -0.08 -5.45 -9.41
N GLN A 99 -1.04 -6.13 -10.06
CA GLN A 99 -0.75 -7.20 -11.01
C GLN A 99 -0.11 -6.65 -12.28
N GLU A 100 -0.66 -5.58 -12.86
CA GLU A 100 -0.09 -4.88 -14.02
C GLU A 100 1.33 -4.40 -13.75
N TYR A 101 1.54 -3.73 -12.61
CA TYR A 101 2.87 -3.33 -12.16
C TYR A 101 3.82 -4.53 -12.03
N SER A 102 3.35 -5.63 -11.43
CA SER A 102 4.16 -6.85 -11.27
C SER A 102 4.57 -7.46 -12.60
N LEU A 103 3.69 -7.42 -13.61
CA LEU A 103 3.98 -7.88 -14.97
C LEU A 103 4.99 -6.96 -15.67
N MET A 104 4.83 -5.64 -15.52
CA MET A 104 5.78 -4.66 -16.06
C MET A 104 7.16 -4.83 -15.45
N LEU A 105 7.26 -5.00 -14.13
CA LEU A 105 8.52 -5.20 -13.43
C LEU A 105 9.25 -6.47 -13.92
N LYS A 106 8.51 -7.57 -14.08
CA LYS A 106 9.05 -8.83 -14.63
C LYS A 106 9.53 -8.67 -16.06
N ARG A 107 8.80 -7.91 -16.90
CA ARG A 107 9.16 -7.66 -18.29
C ARG A 107 10.45 -6.83 -18.40
N GLU A 108 10.58 -5.79 -17.59
CA GLU A 108 11.72 -4.85 -17.70
C GLU A 108 12.98 -5.36 -16.99
N TYR A 109 12.85 -6.09 -15.88
CA TYR A 109 14.00 -6.45 -15.00
C TYR A 109 14.09 -7.95 -14.66
N GLY A 110 13.26 -8.79 -15.28
CA GLY A 110 13.24 -10.23 -15.02
C GLY A 110 12.94 -10.58 -13.56
N ASN A 111 13.68 -11.54 -13.00
CA ASN A 111 13.49 -12.03 -11.63
C ASN A 111 14.42 -11.35 -10.60
N LEU A 112 15.03 -10.20 -10.93
CA LEU A 112 15.94 -9.49 -10.01
C LEU A 112 15.23 -9.02 -8.72
N CYS A 113 13.92 -8.76 -8.79
CA CYS A 113 13.10 -8.40 -7.64
C CYS A 113 12.35 -9.62 -7.08
N LEU A 114 12.75 -10.06 -5.88
CA LEU A 114 12.24 -11.29 -5.24
C LEU A 114 10.73 -11.29 -4.96
N SER A 115 10.09 -10.12 -4.80
CA SER A 115 8.62 -10.06 -4.63
C SER A 115 8.05 -8.65 -4.87
N PRO A 116 7.35 -8.41 -5.99
CA PRO A 116 6.62 -7.15 -6.22
C PRO A 116 5.62 -6.84 -5.11
N LYS A 117 4.91 -7.86 -4.61
CA LYS A 117 3.93 -7.73 -3.53
C LYS A 117 4.57 -7.22 -2.23
N LYS A 118 5.71 -7.77 -1.82
CA LYS A 118 6.44 -7.29 -0.62
C LYS A 118 6.93 -5.86 -0.81
N PHE A 119 7.39 -5.50 -2.02
CA PHE A 119 7.82 -4.15 -2.32
C PHE A 119 6.68 -3.13 -2.24
N ILE A 120 5.51 -3.43 -2.82
CA ILE A 120 4.33 -2.55 -2.70
C ILE A 120 3.88 -2.44 -1.24
N LEU A 121 3.87 -3.55 -0.49
CA LEU A 121 3.54 -3.52 0.94
C LEU A 121 4.52 -2.64 1.72
N PHE A 122 5.82 -2.72 1.44
CA PHE A 122 6.84 -1.83 1.99
C PHE A 122 6.52 -0.36 1.69
N CYS A 123 6.20 -0.05 0.42
CA CYS A 123 5.88 1.32 0.02
C CYS A 123 4.66 1.85 0.78
N ARG A 124 3.56 1.07 0.82
CA ARG A 124 2.35 1.44 1.55
C ARG A 124 2.62 1.67 3.03
N LYS A 125 3.36 0.76 3.67
CA LYS A 125 3.71 0.88 5.08
C LYS A 125 4.48 2.17 5.34
N LEU A 126 5.56 2.40 4.62
CA LEU A 126 6.38 3.60 4.78
C LEU A 126 5.55 4.88 4.60
N LEU A 127 4.79 4.98 3.51
CA LEU A 127 3.96 6.14 3.20
C LEU A 127 2.87 6.37 4.26
N PHE A 128 2.25 5.30 4.77
CA PHE A 128 1.22 5.39 5.78
C PHE A 128 1.77 5.90 7.12
N LEU A 129 2.93 5.39 7.55
CA LEU A 129 3.57 5.79 8.81
C LEU A 129 4.06 7.25 8.77
N GLU A 130 4.58 7.69 7.62
CA GLU A 130 5.12 9.06 7.42
C GLU A 130 4.03 10.11 7.12
N SER A 131 2.79 9.68 6.86
CA SER A 131 1.68 10.60 6.57
C SER A 131 1.38 11.50 7.76
N LYS A 132 1.25 12.81 7.52
CA LYS A 132 0.98 13.83 8.56
C LYS A 132 -0.25 13.49 9.40
N ASN A 133 -1.32 13.04 8.74
CA ASN A 133 -2.56 12.55 9.35
C ASN A 133 -2.78 11.10 8.93
N ILE A 134 -3.57 10.35 9.70
CA ILE A 134 -3.98 8.99 9.34
C ILE A 134 -4.82 9.05 8.06
N ASP A 135 -4.35 8.42 6.98
CA ASP A 135 -5.08 8.31 5.71
C ASP A 135 -6.08 7.14 5.79
N TRP A 136 -7.28 7.44 6.32
CA TRP A 136 -8.37 6.46 6.41
C TRP A 136 -8.94 6.05 5.05
N GLU A 137 -8.49 6.62 3.94
CA GLU A 137 -8.91 6.20 2.60
C GLU A 137 -7.87 5.28 1.93
N ALA A 138 -6.76 4.97 2.62
CA ALA A 138 -5.76 4.01 2.13
C ALA A 138 -6.33 2.59 2.07
N ASN A 139 -5.88 1.79 1.10
CA ASN A 139 -6.33 0.42 0.92
C ASN A 139 -5.75 -0.55 1.98
N VAL A 140 -4.74 -0.13 2.75
CA VAL A 140 -4.16 -0.89 3.87
C VAL A 140 -3.82 0.06 5.01
N TRP A 141 -4.26 -0.25 6.23
CA TRP A 141 -3.95 0.53 7.44
C TRP A 141 -3.03 -0.26 8.35
N PHE A 142 -1.98 0.40 8.85
CA PHE A 142 -0.99 -0.22 9.74
C PHE A 142 -1.19 0.25 11.17
N THR A 143 -1.32 -0.69 12.12
CA THR A 143 -1.73 -0.39 13.51
C THR A 143 -0.76 0.52 14.25
N GLU A 144 0.52 0.48 13.88
CA GLU A 144 1.61 1.33 14.37
C GLU A 144 1.31 2.84 14.31
N ARG A 145 0.49 3.30 13.36
CA ARG A 145 0.13 4.73 13.18
C ARG A 145 -1.26 5.07 13.72
N LEU A 146 -2.02 4.10 14.21
CA LEU A 146 -3.43 4.28 14.58
C LEU A 146 -3.65 4.79 16.01
N ASN A 147 -2.58 5.05 16.77
CA ASN A 147 -2.64 5.54 18.16
C ASN A 147 -3.53 4.67 19.07
N ILE A 148 -3.44 3.35 18.91
CA ILE A 148 -4.24 2.39 19.67
C ILE A 148 -3.61 2.17 21.05
N SER A 149 -4.44 2.24 22.09
CA SER A 149 -4.01 1.96 23.47
C SER A 149 -3.42 0.57 23.62
N SER A 150 -2.35 0.43 24.40
CA SER A 150 -1.61 -0.83 24.55
C SER A 150 -2.48 -1.96 25.13
N GLU A 151 -3.47 -1.63 25.96
CA GLU A 151 -4.40 -2.58 26.59
C GLU A 151 -5.34 -3.25 25.57
N ARG A 152 -5.48 -2.67 24.37
CA ARG A 152 -6.30 -3.23 23.29
C ARG A 152 -5.55 -4.25 22.44
N TYR A 153 -4.23 -4.41 22.65
CA TYR A 153 -3.42 -5.45 22.01
C TYR A 153 -3.51 -6.76 22.79
N SER A 154 -3.71 -7.88 22.09
CA SER A 154 -3.60 -9.20 22.71
C SER A 154 -2.14 -9.63 22.86
N ARG A 155 -1.81 -10.29 23.97
CA ARG A 155 -0.44 -10.78 24.28
C ARG A 155 0.10 -11.81 23.27
N SER A 156 -0.77 -12.52 22.56
CA SER A 156 -0.42 -13.68 21.72
C SER A 156 -0.53 -13.45 20.21
N ASN A 157 -1.05 -12.29 19.76
CA ASN A 157 -1.26 -12.06 18.33
C ASN A 157 -1.32 -10.55 18.05
N ALA A 158 -0.27 -9.99 17.46
CA ALA A 158 -0.26 -8.59 17.05
C ALA A 158 -0.93 -8.47 15.69
N VAL A 159 -2.10 -7.81 15.65
CA VAL A 159 -2.67 -7.38 14.38
C VAL A 159 -1.79 -6.25 13.83
N GLU A 160 -1.05 -6.52 12.77
CA GLU A 160 -0.13 -5.53 12.17
C GLU A 160 -0.84 -4.57 11.22
N SER A 161 -1.87 -5.06 10.51
CA SER A 161 -2.58 -4.27 9.53
C SER A 161 -4.01 -4.75 9.26
N PHE A 162 -4.81 -3.86 8.69
CA PHE A 162 -6.12 -4.13 8.11
C PHE A 162 -6.07 -3.82 6.61
N SER A 163 -6.40 -4.79 5.76
CA SER A 163 -6.35 -4.66 4.30
C SER A 163 -7.74 -4.72 3.69
N PHE A 164 -8.03 -3.75 2.83
CA PHE A 164 -9.31 -3.59 2.14
C PHE A 164 -9.21 -3.92 0.63
N LEU A 165 -8.05 -4.39 0.16
CA LEU A 165 -7.76 -4.68 -1.25
C LEU A 165 -8.62 -5.78 -1.88
N ASP A 166 -9.23 -6.63 -1.07
CA ASP A 166 -10.09 -7.72 -1.55
C ASP A 166 -11.55 -7.27 -1.78
N ILE A 167 -11.86 -6.00 -1.55
CA ILE A 167 -13.18 -5.39 -1.79
C ILE A 167 -13.05 -4.45 -2.99
N HIS A 168 -13.69 -4.79 -4.11
CA HIS A 168 -13.51 -4.11 -5.39
C HIS A 168 -14.47 -2.94 -5.59
N PHE A 169 -15.69 -3.03 -5.07
CA PHE A 169 -16.66 -1.95 -5.17
C PHE A 169 -16.33 -0.85 -4.17
N HIS A 170 -16.19 0.37 -4.69
CA HIS A 170 -15.76 1.51 -3.90
C HIS A 170 -16.68 1.76 -2.69
N GLU A 171 -17.99 1.65 -2.89
CA GLU A 171 -19.01 1.87 -1.85
C GLU A 171 -18.93 0.83 -0.74
N ASN A 172 -18.77 -0.44 -1.10
CA ASN A 172 -18.57 -1.55 -0.15
C ASN A 172 -17.31 -1.33 0.69
N ARG A 173 -16.21 -0.96 0.01
CA ARG A 173 -14.93 -0.69 0.68
C ARG A 173 -15.05 0.48 1.65
N GLN A 174 -15.68 1.57 1.21
CA GLN A 174 -15.88 2.75 2.03
C GLN A 174 -16.77 2.43 3.24
N GLY A 175 -17.80 1.62 3.07
CA GLY A 175 -18.63 1.12 4.18
C GLY A 175 -17.81 0.37 5.22
N LEU A 176 -16.97 -0.58 4.79
CA LEU A 176 -16.09 -1.35 5.67
C LEU A 176 -15.05 -0.46 6.37
N GLN A 177 -14.44 0.47 5.64
CA GLN A 177 -13.48 1.43 6.19
C GLN A 177 -14.16 2.30 7.27
N ARG A 178 -15.32 2.89 6.99
CA ARG A 178 -16.05 3.70 7.99
C ARG A 178 -16.38 2.91 9.25
N TYR A 179 -16.84 1.67 9.09
CA TYR A 179 -17.14 0.80 10.22
C TYR A 179 -15.90 0.45 11.04
N LEU A 180 -14.79 0.03 10.40
CA LEU A 180 -13.56 -0.29 11.10
C LEU A 180 -12.97 0.93 11.81
N LYS A 181 -13.02 2.11 11.17
CA LYS A 181 -12.59 3.37 11.78
C LYS A 181 -13.37 3.63 13.08
N TYR A 182 -14.69 3.47 13.06
CA TYR A 182 -15.53 3.59 14.26
C TYR A 182 -15.07 2.62 15.37
N LEU A 183 -14.87 1.33 15.04
CA LEU A 183 -14.39 0.36 16.03
C LEU A 183 -13.01 0.74 16.61
N LEU A 184 -12.12 1.24 15.77
CA LEU A 184 -10.76 1.62 16.16
C LEU A 184 -10.73 2.90 16.99
N THR A 185 -11.54 3.91 16.68
CA THR A 185 -11.41 5.24 17.30
C THR A 185 -12.43 5.53 18.39
N VAL A 186 -13.57 4.83 18.43
CA VAL A 186 -14.68 5.13 19.37
C VAL A 186 -14.87 4.04 20.41
N THR A 187 -14.67 2.77 20.06
CA THR A 187 -14.93 1.64 20.96
C THR A 187 -13.69 1.23 21.76
N SER A 188 -13.91 0.46 22.83
CA SER A 188 -12.85 -0.17 23.63
C SER A 188 -12.49 -1.60 23.17
N LEU A 189 -13.02 -2.06 22.03
CA LEU A 189 -12.80 -3.43 21.56
C LEU A 189 -11.31 -3.71 21.31
N ASN A 190 -10.83 -4.88 21.73
CA ASN A 190 -9.47 -5.31 21.44
C ASN A 190 -9.28 -5.57 19.92
N LEU A 191 -8.03 -5.50 19.46
CA LEU A 191 -7.68 -5.64 18.04
C LEU A 191 -8.03 -7.02 17.46
N GLY A 192 -7.98 -8.08 18.27
CA GLY A 192 -8.39 -9.42 17.88
C GLY A 192 -9.87 -9.47 17.50
N THR A 193 -10.73 -8.88 18.32
CA THR A 193 -12.17 -8.75 18.05
C THR A 193 -12.43 -7.90 16.81
N ILE A 194 -11.75 -6.77 16.65
CA ILE A 194 -11.88 -5.93 15.44
C ILE A 194 -11.47 -6.70 14.18
N ARG A 195 -10.40 -7.50 14.24
CA ARG A 195 -9.98 -8.37 13.14
C ARG A 195 -11.04 -9.42 12.80
N ILE A 196 -11.73 -9.99 13.79
CA ILE A 196 -12.84 -10.92 13.57
C ILE A 196 -13.97 -10.21 12.81
N HIS A 197 -14.39 -9.02 13.25
CA HIS A 197 -15.39 -8.22 12.54
C HIS A 197 -14.97 -7.91 11.10
N HIS A 198 -13.72 -7.45 10.92
CA HIS A 198 -13.15 -7.15 9.61
C HIS A 198 -13.22 -8.37 8.68
N THR A 199 -12.81 -9.55 9.14
CA THR A 199 -12.83 -10.78 8.34
C THR A 199 -14.25 -11.14 7.92
N TYR A 200 -15.21 -11.21 8.85
CA TYR A 200 -16.57 -11.65 8.50
C TYR A 200 -17.31 -10.68 7.58
N ILE A 201 -17.16 -9.38 7.81
CA ILE A 201 -17.79 -8.38 6.94
C ILE A 201 -17.13 -8.39 5.56
N LYS A 202 -15.80 -8.55 5.49
CA LYS A 202 -15.10 -8.66 4.21
C LYS A 202 -15.62 -9.84 3.39
N GLU A 203 -15.83 -11.01 3.99
CA GLU A 203 -16.39 -12.17 3.28
C GLU A 203 -17.84 -11.91 2.82
N PHE A 204 -18.66 -11.25 3.64
CA PHE A 204 -20.01 -10.86 3.22
C PHE A 204 -19.99 -9.86 2.05
N LEU A 205 -19.15 -8.84 2.10
CA LEU A 205 -19.03 -7.86 1.02
C LEU A 205 -18.55 -8.51 -0.28
N ARG A 206 -17.63 -9.48 -0.22
CA ARG A 206 -17.21 -10.25 -1.40
C ARG A 206 -18.37 -11.04 -2.00
N PHE A 207 -19.18 -11.68 -1.16
CA PHE A 207 -20.40 -12.36 -1.60
C PHE A 207 -21.38 -11.39 -2.31
N LEU A 208 -21.54 -10.16 -1.79
CA LEU A 208 -22.36 -9.15 -2.46
C LEU A 208 -21.78 -8.76 -3.83
N GLU A 209 -20.47 -8.52 -3.90
CA GLU A 209 -19.78 -8.15 -5.15
C GLU A 209 -19.88 -9.25 -6.22
N ASP A 210 -19.77 -10.52 -5.83
CA ASP A 210 -19.97 -11.66 -6.74
C ASP A 210 -21.40 -11.68 -7.33
N GLY A 211 -22.38 -11.16 -6.58
CA GLY A 211 -23.76 -10.96 -7.02
C GLY A 211 -24.03 -9.59 -7.67
N GLY A 212 -23.01 -8.75 -7.86
CA GLY A 212 -23.15 -7.39 -8.40
C GLY A 212 -23.89 -6.41 -7.49
N LYS A 213 -23.99 -6.70 -6.19
CA LYS A 213 -24.71 -5.89 -5.19
C LYS A 213 -23.75 -4.99 -4.40
N VAL A 214 -24.26 -3.85 -3.96
CA VAL A 214 -23.59 -2.93 -3.02
C VAL A 214 -24.28 -2.95 -1.65
N ILE A 215 -23.54 -2.60 -0.60
CA ILE A 215 -23.96 -2.73 0.79
C ILE A 215 -25.16 -1.83 1.13
N THR A 216 -25.39 -0.75 0.38
CA THR A 216 -26.54 0.15 0.57
C THR A 216 -27.85 -0.44 0.09
N ASP A 217 -27.79 -1.46 -0.76
CA ASP A 217 -28.95 -2.01 -1.48
C ASP A 217 -29.36 -3.37 -0.92
N ILE A 218 -28.79 -3.78 0.21
CA ILE A 218 -29.10 -5.08 0.81
C ILE A 218 -30.48 -5.07 1.46
N ASP A 219 -31.11 -6.23 1.41
CA ASP A 219 -32.38 -6.52 2.05
C ASP A 219 -32.28 -7.82 2.87
N ARG A 220 -33.41 -8.25 3.43
CA ARG A 220 -33.48 -9.53 4.16
C ARG A 220 -33.05 -10.71 3.28
N ASN A 221 -33.46 -10.72 2.02
CA ASN A 221 -33.15 -11.83 1.11
C ASN A 221 -31.64 -11.96 0.88
N SER A 222 -30.94 -10.85 0.72
CA SER A 222 -29.49 -10.82 0.54
C SER A 222 -28.75 -11.44 1.73
N MET A 223 -29.24 -11.24 2.95
CA MET A 223 -28.71 -11.90 4.16
C MET A 223 -29.04 -13.39 4.21
N GLU A 224 -30.27 -13.78 3.86
CA GLU A 224 -30.68 -15.19 3.82
C GLU A 224 -29.88 -15.98 2.78
N GLU A 225 -29.64 -15.40 1.60
CA GLU A 225 -28.80 -15.97 0.54
C GLU A 225 -27.36 -16.19 1.03
N TYR A 226 -26.79 -15.20 1.72
CA TYR A 226 -25.45 -15.33 2.29
C TYR A 226 -25.37 -16.42 3.37
N LEU A 227 -26.34 -16.46 4.29
CA LEU A 227 -26.35 -17.50 5.34
C LEU A 227 -26.53 -18.91 4.75
N LYS A 228 -27.33 -19.05 3.68
CA LYS A 228 -27.46 -20.31 2.92
C LYS A 228 -26.15 -20.69 2.20
N SER A 229 -25.41 -19.74 1.63
CA SER A 229 -24.12 -20.03 0.98
C SER A 229 -23.04 -20.48 1.98
N LEU A 230 -23.08 -19.96 3.21
CA LEU A 230 -22.21 -20.40 4.31
C LEU A 230 -22.54 -21.82 4.80
N SER A 231 -23.82 -22.23 4.81
CA SER A 231 -24.18 -23.59 5.21
C SER A 231 -23.77 -24.62 4.17
N MET A 232 -23.92 -24.29 2.87
CA MET A 232 -23.50 -25.19 1.78
C MET A 232 -21.99 -25.37 1.70
N SER A 233 -21.20 -24.30 1.89
CA SER A 233 -19.72 -24.38 1.83
C SER A 233 -19.11 -25.20 2.97
N ARG A 234 -19.77 -25.32 4.12
CA ARG A 234 -19.34 -26.19 5.24
C ARG A 234 -19.68 -27.67 5.05
N ILE A 235 -20.53 -28.02 4.09
CA ILE A 235 -20.92 -29.41 3.78
C ILE A 235 -19.93 -30.05 2.79
N THR A 236 -19.19 -29.23 2.03
CA THR A 236 -18.24 -29.65 0.99
C THR A 236 -16.77 -29.70 1.43
N ALA A 237 -16.48 -29.47 2.72
CA ALA A 237 -15.13 -29.48 3.30
C ALA A 237 -15.01 -30.59 4.34
#